data_AF-A0A950AZB4-F1
#
_entry.id   AF-A0A950AZB4-F1
#
_cell.length_a   1.000
_cell.length_b   1.000
_cell.length_c   1.000
_cell.angle_alpha   90.00
_cell.angle_beta   90.00
_cell.angle_gamma   90.00
#
_symmetry.space_group_name_H-M   'P 1'
#
loop_
_entity.id
_entity.type
_entity.pdbx_description
1 polymer ?
#
loop_
_entity_poly.entity_id
_entity_poly.type
_entity_poly.pdbx_seq_one_letter_code
_entity_poly.pdbx_strand_id
1 'polypeptide(L)'
;AISLADQGLTVREFVRVFQALIRLGMQYHVRRGVDTWLITVNPRHRGFYQKVMGFGPLGPCRSYPSVQDHPAEAYWLDLERMRAQAPEMHREVFGERLPDRALETPPWSAERVRHFGHRSSQVDARRVDELVLLIAHLDSPPRWQENGDWSDPPPPVEWDAAWIEG
;
A
#
# COMPACT_ATOMS: atom_id res chain seq x y z
N ALA A 1 15.62 -13.07 -2.36
CA ALA A 1 15.66 -11.93 -3.31
C ALA A 1 16.00 -10.68 -2.52
N ILE A 2 17.00 -9.92 -2.96
CA ILE A 2 17.38 -8.61 -2.40
C ILE A 2 16.43 -7.60 -3.04
N SER A 3 15.68 -6.84 -2.24
CA SER A 3 14.71 -5.87 -2.75
C SER A 3 15.44 -4.67 -3.36
N LEU A 4 14.92 -4.06 -4.43
CA LEU A 4 15.46 -2.78 -4.90
C LEU A 4 15.48 -1.70 -3.80
N ALA A 5 14.61 -1.84 -2.79
CA ALA A 5 14.52 -0.93 -1.66
C ALA A 5 15.59 -1.15 -0.56
N ASP A 6 16.33 -2.27 -0.56
CA ASP A 6 17.35 -2.57 0.46
C ASP A 6 18.78 -2.69 -0.09
N GLN A 7 18.96 -2.63 -1.42
CA GLN A 7 20.27 -2.67 -2.06
C GLN A 7 21.14 -1.49 -1.63
N GLY A 8 22.27 -1.79 -0.98
CA GLY A 8 23.27 -0.81 -0.57
C GLY A 8 22.93 -0.04 0.71
N LEU A 9 21.85 -0.40 1.41
CA LEU A 9 21.48 0.22 2.69
C LEU A 9 21.85 -0.66 3.87
N THR A 10 22.39 -0.03 4.92
CA THR A 10 22.41 -0.65 6.25
C THR A 10 20.99 -0.75 6.80
N VAL A 11 20.76 -1.64 7.76
CA VAL A 11 19.45 -1.81 8.42
C VAL A 11 18.92 -0.47 8.99
N ARG A 12 19.82 0.36 9.55
CA ARG A 12 19.45 1.67 10.10
C ARG A 12 18.96 2.63 9.02
N GLU A 13 19.62 2.64 7.85
CA GLU A 13 19.22 3.49 6.73
C GLU A 13 17.92 3.01 6.11
N PHE A 14 17.75 1.69 5.95
CA PHE A 14 16.50 1.10 5.49
C PHE A 14 15.32 1.51 6.37
N VAL A 15 15.45 1.41 7.70
CA VAL A 15 14.38 1.79 8.63
C VAL A 15 14.00 3.26 8.48
N ARG A 16 14.98 4.17 8.32
CA ARG A 16 14.71 5.60 8.12
C ARG A 16 13.96 5.88 6.82
N VAL A 17 14.40 5.26 5.71
CA VAL A 17 13.72 5.38 4.41
C VAL A 17 12.30 4.83 4.52
N PHE A 18 12.14 3.67 5.15
CA PHE A 18 10.85 3.03 5.32
C PHE A 18 9.88 3.86 6.17
N GLN A 19 10.34 4.44 7.29
CA GLN A 19 9.55 5.37 8.10
C GLN A 19 9.15 6.62 7.30
N ALA A 20 10.06 7.18 6.49
CA ALA A 20 9.74 8.33 5.64
C ALA A 20 8.66 8.00 4.59
N LEU A 21 8.73 6.80 3.99
CA LEU A 21 7.72 6.34 3.03
C LEU A 21 6.36 6.09 3.69
N ILE A 22 6.34 5.48 4.88
CA ILE A 22 5.11 5.30 5.67
C ILE A 22 4.50 6.67 6.00
N ARG A 23 5.32 7.61 6.52
CA ARG A 23 4.88 8.96 6.85
C ARG A 23 4.27 9.68 5.65
N LEU A 24 4.94 9.59 4.50
CA LEU A 24 4.45 10.16 3.24
C LEU A 24 3.10 9.54 2.83
N GLY A 25 3.01 8.21 2.77
CA GLY A 25 1.81 7.51 2.33
C GLY A 25 0.60 7.74 3.24
N MET A 26 0.80 7.65 4.56
CA MET A 26 -0.29 7.83 5.52
C MET A 26 -0.79 9.28 5.56
N GLN A 27 0.10 10.28 5.57
CA GLN A 27 -0.34 11.67 5.51
C GLN A 27 -1.00 12.03 4.17
N TYR A 28 -0.54 11.43 3.06
CA TYR A 28 -1.20 11.57 1.76
C TYR A 28 -2.66 11.06 1.81
N HIS A 29 -2.88 9.86 2.36
CA HIS A 29 -4.23 9.29 2.50
C HIS A 29 -5.14 10.13 3.39
N VAL A 30 -4.65 10.57 4.55
CA VAL A 30 -5.42 11.42 5.47
C VAL A 30 -5.80 12.75 4.82
N ARG A 31 -4.88 13.37 4.04
CA ARG A 31 -5.20 14.58 3.26
C ARG A 31 -6.36 14.37 2.28
N ARG A 32 -6.53 13.13 1.78
CA ARG A 32 -7.60 12.73 0.85
C ARG A 32 -8.88 12.26 1.57
N GLY A 33 -8.94 12.34 2.90
CA GLY A 33 -10.09 11.87 3.69
C GLY A 33 -10.11 10.36 3.92
N VAL A 34 -8.97 9.67 3.71
CA VAL A 34 -8.83 8.23 3.98
C VAL A 34 -8.00 8.04 5.25
N ASP A 35 -8.57 7.35 6.23
CA ASP A 35 -7.98 7.14 7.57
C ASP A 35 -7.79 5.66 7.93
N THR A 36 -8.14 4.76 7.01
CA THR A 36 -8.10 3.31 7.20
C THR A 36 -7.20 2.66 6.14
N TRP A 37 -6.31 1.78 6.58
CA TRP A 37 -5.35 1.07 5.75
C TRP A 37 -5.55 -0.44 5.85
N LEU A 38 -5.53 -1.10 4.70
CA LEU A 38 -5.50 -2.55 4.57
C LEU A 38 -4.20 -2.97 3.88
N ILE A 39 -3.52 -3.96 4.44
CA ILE A 39 -2.26 -4.46 3.89
C ILE A 39 -2.20 -5.98 3.95
N THR A 40 -1.44 -6.58 3.04
CA THR A 40 -1.01 -7.98 3.11
C THR A 40 0.47 -8.03 3.44
N VAL A 41 0.83 -8.82 4.45
CA VAL A 41 2.18 -8.82 5.04
C VAL A 41 2.69 -10.25 5.09
N ASN A 42 3.94 -10.46 4.65
CA ASN A 42 4.60 -11.74 4.86
C ASN A 42 4.78 -11.99 6.38
N PRO A 43 4.47 -13.18 6.92
CA PRO A 43 4.52 -13.45 8.37
C PRO A 43 5.83 -13.09 9.06
N ARG A 44 6.96 -13.09 8.34
CA ARG A 44 8.27 -12.66 8.87
C ARG A 44 8.28 -11.21 9.39
N HIS A 45 7.37 -10.36 8.89
CA HIS A 45 7.25 -8.95 9.24
C HIS A 45 6.10 -8.65 10.21
N ARG A 46 5.38 -9.68 10.68
CA ARG A 46 4.23 -9.56 11.61
C ARG A 46 4.56 -8.67 12.80
N GLY A 47 5.70 -8.92 13.44
CA GLY A 47 6.10 -8.21 14.65
C GLY A 47 6.19 -6.70 14.46
N PHE A 48 6.71 -6.24 13.33
CA PHE A 48 6.78 -4.82 13.01
C PHE A 48 5.37 -4.22 12.85
N TYR A 49 4.53 -4.81 12.00
CA TYR A 49 3.22 -4.23 11.72
C TYR A 49 2.27 -4.27 12.92
N GLN A 50 2.30 -5.33 13.73
CA GLN A 50 1.46 -5.40 14.92
C GLN A 50 2.01 -4.52 16.05
N LYS A 51 3.28 -4.68 16.42
CA LYS A 51 3.82 -4.08 17.65
C LYS A 51 4.29 -2.63 17.46
N VAL A 52 4.81 -2.29 16.28
CA VAL A 52 5.36 -0.95 16.00
C VAL A 52 4.31 -0.05 15.38
N MET A 53 3.50 -0.59 14.45
CA MET A 53 2.50 0.20 13.73
C MET A 53 1.08 0.09 14.30
N GLY A 54 0.78 -0.90 15.15
CA GLY A 54 -0.53 -1.08 15.76
C GLY A 54 -1.59 -1.79 14.90
N PHE A 55 -1.19 -2.40 13.78
CA PHE A 55 -2.11 -3.12 12.89
C PHE A 55 -2.78 -4.30 13.61
N GLY A 56 -4.07 -4.47 13.38
CA GLY A 56 -4.84 -5.64 13.79
C GLY A 56 -4.87 -6.71 12.69
N PRO A 57 -4.77 -8.01 13.02
CA PRO A 57 -4.97 -9.06 12.03
C PRO A 57 -6.43 -9.05 11.54
N LEU A 58 -6.61 -9.32 10.24
CA LEU A 58 -7.93 -9.44 9.61
C LEU A 58 -8.26 -10.89 9.22
N GLY A 59 -7.25 -11.77 9.15
CA GLY A 59 -7.46 -13.18 8.85
C GLY A 59 -6.19 -14.02 8.98
N PRO A 60 -6.30 -15.35 8.76
CA PRO A 60 -5.17 -16.27 8.88
C PRO A 60 -4.16 -16.08 7.74
N CYS A 61 -2.98 -16.67 7.91
CA CYS A 61 -1.97 -16.76 6.86
C CYS A 61 -2.46 -17.63 5.69
N ARG A 62 -2.34 -17.13 4.46
CA ARG A 62 -2.70 -17.85 3.23
C ARG A 62 -1.61 -17.71 2.16
N SER A 63 -1.59 -18.63 1.19
CA SER A 63 -0.80 -18.43 -0.03
C SER A 63 -1.35 -17.21 -0.78
N TYR A 64 -0.45 -16.34 -1.28
CA TYR A 64 -0.86 -15.16 -2.02
C TYR A 64 -0.28 -15.19 -3.46
N PRO A 65 -1.10 -15.53 -4.48
CA PRO A 65 -0.62 -15.74 -5.86
C PRO A 65 0.10 -14.54 -6.45
N SER A 66 -0.32 -13.32 -6.11
CA SER A 66 0.30 -12.08 -6.58
C SER A 66 1.76 -11.89 -6.13
N VAL A 67 2.24 -12.69 -5.18
CA VAL A 67 3.63 -12.70 -4.69
C VAL A 67 4.25 -14.09 -4.82
N GLN A 68 3.96 -14.80 -5.92
CA GLN A 68 4.51 -16.13 -6.23
C GLN A 68 4.17 -17.17 -5.14
N ASP A 69 2.91 -17.15 -4.69
CA ASP A 69 2.39 -18.07 -3.68
C ASP A 69 3.13 -18.02 -2.32
N HIS A 70 3.88 -16.94 -2.06
CA HIS A 70 4.46 -16.72 -0.75
C HIS A 70 3.36 -16.48 0.30
N PRO A 71 3.61 -16.89 1.57
CA PRO A 71 2.64 -16.70 2.64
C PRO A 71 2.40 -15.22 2.93
N ALA A 72 1.13 -14.85 3.10
CA ALA A 72 0.70 -13.51 3.47
C ALA A 72 -0.44 -13.54 4.49
N GLU A 73 -0.46 -12.54 5.36
CA GLU A 73 -1.48 -12.28 6.36
C GLU A 73 -2.11 -10.92 6.10
N ALA A 74 -3.43 -10.83 6.20
CA ALA A 74 -4.15 -9.58 6.03
C ALA A 74 -4.20 -8.81 7.36
N TYR A 75 -4.00 -7.49 7.28
CA TYR A 75 -4.02 -6.59 8.42
C TYR A 75 -4.79 -5.32 8.11
N TRP A 76 -5.34 -4.71 9.16
CA TRP A 76 -6.02 -3.43 9.10
C TRP A 76 -5.54 -2.47 10.19
N LEU A 77 -5.63 -1.17 9.91
CA LEU A 77 -5.32 -0.09 10.85
C LEU A 77 -6.21 1.10 10.52
N ASP A 78 -6.78 1.75 11.52
CA ASP A 78 -7.33 3.10 11.39
C ASP A 78 -6.54 4.10 12.27
N LEU A 79 -6.78 5.40 12.07
CA LEU A 79 -6.05 6.45 12.76
C LEU A 79 -6.21 6.40 14.29
N GLU A 80 -7.41 6.10 14.79
CA GLU A 80 -7.70 6.05 16.23
C GLU A 80 -7.03 4.84 16.89
N ARG A 81 -7.07 3.69 16.22
CA ARG A 81 -6.35 2.48 16.63
C ARG A 81 -4.85 2.74 16.65
N MET A 82 -4.29 3.40 15.64
CA MET A 82 -2.87 3.73 15.62
C MET A 82 -2.50 4.63 16.81
N ARG A 83 -3.32 5.65 17.09
CA ARG A 83 -3.14 6.55 18.23
C ARG A 83 -3.17 5.80 19.56
N ALA A 84 -4.07 4.83 19.71
CA ALA A 84 -4.23 4.06 20.94
C ALA A 84 -3.18 2.96 21.12
N GLN A 85 -2.85 2.24 20.05
CA GLN A 85 -2.02 1.01 20.10
C GLN A 85 -0.55 1.26 19.78
N ALA A 86 -0.23 2.36 19.10
CA ALA A 86 1.13 2.73 18.71
C ALA A 86 1.35 4.26 18.81
N PRO A 87 1.20 4.88 20.00
CA PRO A 87 1.23 6.33 20.17
C PRO A 87 2.58 6.97 19.78
N GLU A 88 3.70 6.26 19.92
CA GLU A 88 5.01 6.70 19.44
C GLU A 88 5.02 6.83 17.91
N MET A 89 4.61 5.77 17.22
CA MET A 89 4.58 5.74 15.76
C MET A 89 3.54 6.71 15.19
N HIS A 90 2.38 6.87 15.86
CA HIS A 90 1.41 7.90 15.51
C HIS A 90 2.05 9.30 15.59
N ARG A 91 2.84 9.59 16.63
CA ARG A 91 3.58 10.86 16.74
C ARG A 91 4.66 10.99 15.66
N GLU A 92 5.39 9.94 15.35
CA GLU A 92 6.40 9.96 14.26
C GLU A 92 5.76 10.25 12.91
N VAL A 93 4.60 9.67 12.63
CA VAL A 93 3.89 9.80 11.35
C VAL A 93 3.13 11.11 11.27
N PHE A 94 2.41 11.54 12.32
CA PHE A 94 1.46 12.65 12.25
C PHE A 94 1.84 13.87 13.12
N GLY A 95 2.90 13.80 13.91
CA GLY A 95 3.31 14.89 14.82
C GLY A 95 3.75 16.15 14.09
N GLU A 96 4.42 16.00 12.94
CA GLU A 96 4.75 17.11 12.06
C GLU A 96 4.08 16.89 10.69
N ARG A 97 3.29 17.88 10.25
CA ARG A 97 2.64 17.85 8.94
C ARG A 97 3.66 18.05 7.83
N LEU A 98 3.67 17.17 6.84
CA LEU A 98 4.44 17.33 5.63
C LEU A 98 3.92 18.54 4.83
N PRO A 99 4.81 19.31 4.17
CA PRO A 99 4.38 20.41 3.34
C PRO A 99 3.54 19.90 2.17
N ASP A 100 2.54 20.68 1.76
CA ASP A 100 1.57 20.28 0.73
C ASP A 100 2.22 19.76 -0.56
N ARG A 101 3.30 20.42 -1.01
CA ARG A 101 4.11 20.00 -2.16
C ARG A 101 4.68 18.58 -2.07
N ALA A 102 4.95 18.08 -0.86
CA ALA A 102 5.44 16.71 -0.68
C ALA A 102 4.33 15.68 -0.85
N LEU A 103 3.07 16.09 -0.70
CA LEU A 103 1.88 15.25 -0.86
C LEU A 103 1.26 15.37 -2.27
N GLU A 104 1.87 16.17 -3.15
CA GLU A 104 1.49 16.24 -4.56
C GLU A 104 1.92 14.97 -5.28
N THR A 105 1.04 14.46 -6.14
CA THR A 105 1.27 13.27 -6.95
C THR A 105 1.25 13.66 -8.43
N PRO A 106 2.30 14.33 -8.94
CA PRO A 106 2.36 14.67 -10.35
C PRO A 106 2.34 13.37 -11.18
N PRO A 107 1.68 13.38 -12.35
CA PRO A 107 1.69 12.22 -13.24
C PRO A 107 3.12 11.85 -13.60
N TRP A 108 3.39 10.55 -13.70
CA TRP A 108 4.69 10.08 -14.15
C TRP A 108 4.81 10.33 -15.66
N SER A 109 5.93 10.94 -16.08
CA SER A 109 6.28 11.03 -17.50
C SER A 109 6.39 9.62 -18.11
N ALA A 110 5.99 9.46 -19.38
CA ALA A 110 6.16 8.23 -20.14
C ALA A 110 7.57 7.63 -20.03
N GLU A 111 8.61 8.48 -20.12
CA GLU A 111 10.01 8.07 -19.97
C GLU A 111 10.28 7.42 -18.62
N ARG A 112 9.82 8.03 -17.52
CA ARG A 112 9.93 7.48 -16.17
C ARG A 112 9.19 6.15 -16.01
N VAL A 113 7.98 6.03 -16.56
CA VAL A 113 7.23 4.75 -16.54
C VAL A 113 8.04 3.65 -17.24
N ARG A 114 8.57 3.92 -18.45
CA ARG A 114 9.43 2.97 -19.17
C ARG A 114 10.70 2.63 -18.40
N HIS A 115 11.37 3.64 -17.84
CA HIS A 115 12.62 3.47 -17.09
C HIS A 115 12.48 2.49 -15.92
N PHE A 116 11.42 2.63 -15.12
CA PHE A 116 11.15 1.70 -14.02
C PHE A 116 10.57 0.38 -14.51
N GLY A 117 9.74 0.40 -15.54
CA GLY A 117 9.22 -0.79 -16.21
C GLY A 117 10.35 -1.75 -16.59
N HIS A 118 11.32 -1.30 -17.37
CA HIS A 118 12.47 -2.12 -17.83
C HIS A 118 13.34 -2.70 -16.71
N ARG A 119 13.22 -2.23 -15.46
CA ARG A 119 13.96 -2.74 -14.30
C ARG A 119 13.17 -3.75 -13.47
N SER A 120 11.88 -3.92 -13.76
CA SER A 120 11.05 -4.93 -13.12
C SER A 120 11.18 -6.28 -13.82
N SER A 121 11.42 -7.34 -13.06
CA SER A 121 11.48 -8.72 -13.57
C SER A 121 10.14 -9.28 -14.02
N GLN A 122 9.04 -8.56 -13.77
CA GLN A 122 7.67 -8.99 -14.09
C GLN A 122 6.99 -8.05 -15.10
N VAL A 123 7.71 -7.09 -15.69
CA VAL A 123 7.11 -6.15 -16.64
C VAL A 123 6.80 -6.85 -17.97
N ASP A 124 5.62 -6.56 -18.52
CA ASP A 124 5.37 -6.70 -19.95
C ASP A 124 5.60 -5.32 -20.60
N ALA A 125 6.77 -5.16 -21.23
CA ALA A 125 7.17 -3.89 -21.83
C ALA A 125 6.21 -3.43 -22.94
N ARG A 126 5.68 -4.38 -23.73
CA ARG A 126 4.72 -4.08 -24.79
C ARG A 126 3.43 -3.54 -24.18
N ARG A 127 2.94 -4.20 -23.12
CA ARG A 127 1.74 -3.75 -22.41
C ARG A 127 1.91 -2.37 -21.78
N VAL A 128 3.09 -2.07 -21.23
CA VAL A 128 3.40 -0.74 -20.70
C VAL A 128 3.36 0.32 -21.79
N ASP A 129 3.95 0.06 -22.96
CA ASP A 129 3.93 1.02 -24.08
C ASP A 129 2.50 1.27 -24.59
N GLU A 130 1.69 0.22 -24.70
CA GLU A 130 0.26 0.34 -25.04
C GLU A 130 -0.49 1.24 -24.03
N LEU A 131 -0.26 1.04 -22.73
CA LEU A 131 -0.89 1.84 -21.67
C LEU A 131 -0.41 3.30 -21.68
N VAL A 132 0.88 3.53 -21.89
CA VAL A 132 1.44 4.88 -21.97
C VAL A 132 0.84 5.65 -23.15
N LEU A 133 0.70 5.01 -24.31
CA LEU A 133 0.06 5.61 -25.49
C LEU A 133 -1.42 5.89 -25.24
N LEU A 134 -2.12 4.97 -24.58
CA LEU A 134 -3.53 5.15 -24.22
C LEU A 134 -3.73 6.34 -23.25
N ILE A 135 -2.93 6.42 -22.19
CA ILE A 135 -3.00 7.50 -21.20
C ILE A 135 -2.67 8.86 -21.83
N ALA A 136 -1.66 8.91 -22.71
CA ALA A 136 -1.30 10.13 -23.44
C ALA A 136 -2.42 10.60 -24.38
N HIS A 137 -3.28 9.69 -24.84
CA HIS A 137 -4.42 10.03 -25.69
C HIS A 137 -5.67 10.44 -24.90
N LEU A 138 -5.81 9.96 -23.65
CA LEU A 138 -7.00 10.16 -22.81
C LEU A 138 -6.84 11.26 -21.74
N ASP A 139 -5.67 11.91 -21.64
CA ASP A 139 -5.30 12.88 -20.57
C ASP A 139 -5.43 12.34 -19.12
N SER A 140 -5.75 11.05 -18.95
CA SER A 140 -5.75 10.31 -17.69
C SER A 140 -5.76 8.80 -17.95
N PRO A 141 -5.18 7.97 -17.08
CA PRO A 141 -5.55 6.55 -17.03
C PRO A 141 -7.06 6.46 -16.90
N PRO A 142 -7.72 5.43 -17.47
CA PRO A 142 -9.12 5.17 -17.20
C PRO A 142 -9.25 5.18 -15.68
N ARG A 143 -9.86 6.23 -15.13
CA ARG A 143 -10.07 6.27 -13.70
C ARG A 143 -10.90 5.03 -13.41
N TRP A 144 -10.60 4.34 -12.32
CA TRP A 144 -11.45 3.29 -11.76
C TRP A 144 -12.85 3.81 -11.35
N GLN A 145 -13.26 5.00 -11.84
CA GLN A 145 -14.40 5.80 -11.44
C GLN A 145 -15.53 5.85 -12.47
N GLU A 146 -15.45 5.21 -13.64
CA GLU A 146 -16.56 5.33 -14.63
C GLU A 146 -17.33 4.04 -14.93
N ASN A 147 -16.90 2.87 -14.44
CA ASN A 147 -17.67 1.62 -14.56
C ASN A 147 -17.84 0.86 -13.23
N GLY A 148 -17.41 1.43 -12.12
CA GLY A 148 -17.72 0.90 -10.79
C GLY A 148 -19.05 1.46 -10.34
N ASP A 149 -20.14 0.82 -10.74
CA ASP A 149 -21.42 0.99 -10.06
C ASP A 149 -21.29 0.49 -8.62
N TRP A 150 -20.84 1.39 -7.74
CA TRP A 150 -20.81 1.19 -6.28
C TRP A 150 -22.08 1.75 -5.64
N SER A 151 -23.12 2.01 -6.43
CA SER A 151 -24.41 2.56 -5.95
C SER A 151 -25.20 1.52 -5.17
N ASP A 152 -24.94 0.24 -5.41
CA ASP A 152 -25.44 -0.84 -4.58
C ASP A 152 -24.32 -1.30 -3.63
N PRO A 153 -24.53 -1.25 -2.30
CA PRO A 153 -23.69 -2.07 -1.43
C PRO A 153 -23.79 -3.51 -1.93
N PRO A 154 -22.69 -4.29 -1.98
CA PRO A 154 -22.83 -5.71 -2.20
C PRO A 154 -23.87 -6.23 -1.21
N PRO A 155 -24.77 -7.14 -1.62
CA PRO A 155 -25.75 -7.71 -0.70
C PRO A 155 -24.99 -8.14 0.56
N PRO A 156 -25.54 -7.91 1.76
CA PRO A 156 -24.85 -8.22 3.00
C PRO A 156 -24.28 -9.62 2.87
N VAL A 157 -22.95 -9.71 2.93
CA VAL A 157 -22.28 -11.00 2.98
C VAL A 157 -22.79 -11.64 4.26
N GLU A 158 -23.66 -12.65 4.13
CA GLU A 158 -23.98 -13.53 5.23
C GLU A 158 -22.67 -14.17 5.64
N TRP A 159 -22.10 -13.68 6.74
CA TRP A 159 -20.97 -14.30 7.39
C TRP A 159 -21.45 -15.66 7.90
N ASP A 160 -21.27 -16.70 7.09
CA ASP A 160 -21.47 -18.07 7.55
C ASP A 160 -20.62 -18.26 8.81
N ALA A 161 -21.26 -18.61 9.93
CA ALA A 161 -20.63 -18.82 11.23
C ALA A 161 -19.54 -19.91 11.22
N ALA A 162 -19.34 -20.59 10.09
CA ALA A 162 -18.23 -21.51 9.83
C ALA A 162 -16.84 -20.82 9.73
N TRP A 163 -16.76 -19.48 9.65
CA TRP A 163 -15.48 -18.74 9.59
C TRP A 163 -14.82 -18.48 10.96
N ILE A 164 -15.42 -18.91 12.07
CA ILE A 164 -14.92 -18.65 13.44
C ILE A 164 -14.25 -19.87 14.09
N GLU A 165 -14.44 -21.10 13.57
CA GLU A 165 -13.81 -22.29 14.14
C GLU A 165 -13.09 -23.11 13.06
N GLY A 166 -11.76 -22.96 13.00
CA GLY A 166 -10.85 -23.70 12.12
C GLY A 166 -9.39 -23.31 12.28
#